data_AF-A0A0P0MFV9-F1
#
_entry.id   AF-A0A0P0MFV9-F1
#
_cell.length_a   1.000
_cell.length_b   1.000
_cell.length_c   1.000
_cell.angle_alpha   90.00
_cell.angle_beta   90.00
_cell.angle_gamma   90.00
#
_symmetry.space_group_name_H-M   'P 1'
#
loop_
_entity.id
_entity.type
_entity.pdbx_description
1 polymer ?
#
loop_
_entity_poly.entity_id
_entity_poly.type
_entity_poly.pdbx_seq_one_letter_code
_entity_poly.pdbx_strand_id
1 'polypeptide(L)' 'MSIWQILGSFAVSDSGDTVHKISDSLSVSTNGTSYTTMGLTTVGSDGSVFIQQGCFSSDGSTRMGSVATGLGAVFGRD' A
#
# COMPACT_ATOMS: atom_id res chain seq x y z
N MET A 1 -1.14 -11.81 -10.23
CA MET A 1 -0.46 -10.76 -9.45
C MET A 1 -0.64 -9.48 -10.24
N SER A 2 -1.50 -8.56 -9.79
CA SER A 2 -1.65 -7.24 -10.42
C SER A 2 -0.57 -6.30 -9.89
N ILE A 3 0.01 -5.49 -10.77
CA ILE A 3 0.99 -4.45 -10.40
C ILE A 3 0.22 -3.17 -10.15
N TRP A 4 0.45 -2.57 -8.97
CA TRP A 4 -0.14 -1.30 -8.59
C TRP A 4 0.92 -0.21 -8.64
N GLN A 5 0.62 0.88 -9.35
CA GLN A 5 1.38 2.11 -9.28
C GLN A 5 0.80 2.97 -8.15
N ILE A 6 1.62 3.24 -7.13
CA ILE A 6 1.22 4.03 -5.96
C ILE A 6 1.73 5.46 -6.13
N LEU A 7 0.81 6.42 -6.11
CA LEU A 7 0.99 7.85 -6.31
C LEU A 7 0.48 8.60 -5.06
N GLY A 8 1.17 8.40 -3.94
CA GLY A 8 0.78 9.01 -2.66
C GLY A 8 -0.56 8.49 -2.14
N SER A 9 -1.62 9.31 -2.23
CA SER A 9 -2.98 8.94 -1.83
C SER A 9 -3.76 8.18 -2.90
N PHE A 10 -3.19 7.94 -4.08
CA PHE A 10 -3.87 7.27 -5.18
C PHE A 10 -3.09 6.04 -5.64
N ALA A 11 -3.77 4.97 -6.01
CA ALA A 11 -3.15 3.80 -6.62
C ALA A 11 -3.93 3.38 -7.87
N VAL A 12 -3.22 3.00 -8.93
CA VAL A 12 -3.82 2.49 -10.17
C VAL A 12 -3.22 1.13 -10.53
N SER A 13 -4.06 0.18 -10.92
CA SER A 13 -3.63 -1.13 -11.40
C SER A 13 -3.39 -1.11 -12.91
N ASP A 14 -2.69 -2.13 -13.39
CA ASP A 14 -2.58 -2.46 -14.81
C ASP A 14 -3.91 -2.78 -15.48
N SER A 15 -4.92 -3.24 -14.72
CA SER A 15 -6.30 -3.46 -15.17
C SER A 15 -7.14 -2.18 -15.25
N GLY A 16 -6.63 -1.03 -14.78
CA GLY A 16 -7.36 0.24 -14.73
C GLY A 16 -8.23 0.41 -13.48
N ASP A 17 -8.18 -0.52 -12.53
CA ASP A 17 -8.78 -0.32 -11.21
C ASP A 17 -8.02 0.79 -10.48
N THR A 18 -8.75 1.65 -9.78
CA THR A 18 -8.13 2.73 -9.00
C THR A 18 -8.60 2.69 -7.57
N VAL A 19 -7.67 2.91 -6.65
CA VAL A 19 -7.93 3.04 -5.22
C VAL A 19 -7.52 4.42 -4.76
N HIS A 20 -8.46 5.14 -4.15
CA HIS A 20 -8.24 6.47 -3.61
C HIS A 20 -8.27 6.40 -2.09
N LYS A 21 -7.17 6.78 -1.45
CA LYS A 21 -7.07 6.97 -0.02
C LYS A 21 -7.80 8.26 0.38
N ILE A 22 -8.89 8.10 1.11
CA ILE A 22 -9.74 9.21 1.59
C ILE A 22 -9.22 9.73 2.93
N SER A 23 -8.68 8.84 3.76
CA SER A 23 -8.07 9.18 5.05
C SER A 23 -7.00 8.16 5.43
N ASP A 24 -6.31 8.35 6.56
CA ASP A 24 -5.26 7.44 7.01
C ASP A 24 -5.71 5.99 7.18
N SER A 25 -6.98 5.78 7.53
CA SER A 25 -7.58 4.48 7.78
C SER A 25 -8.62 4.06 6.74
N LEU A 26 -8.94 4.89 5.74
CA LEU A 26 -9.98 4.59 4.76
C LEU A 26 -9.51 4.86 3.33
N SER A 27 -9.66 3.84 2.48
CA SER A 27 -9.47 3.94 1.04
C SER A 27 -10.69 3.37 0.31
N VAL A 28 -10.98 3.89 -0.88
CA VAL A 28 -12.13 3.46 -1.68
C VAL A 28 -11.67 3.17 -3.10
N SER A 29 -12.08 2.02 -3.63
CA SER A 29 -11.85 1.65 -5.01
C SER A 29 -12.98 2.12 -5.92
N THR A 30 -12.66 2.34 -7.19
CA THR A 30 -13.65 2.64 -8.25
C THR A 30 -14.64 1.51 -8.47
N ASN A 31 -14.31 0.28 -8.07
CA ASN A 31 -15.23 -0.85 -8.09
C ASN A 31 -16.26 -0.83 -6.94
N GLY A 32 -16.21 0.18 -6.06
CA GLY A 32 -17.12 0.34 -4.92
C GLY A 32 -16.65 -0.34 -3.63
N THR A 33 -15.52 -1.06 -3.64
CA THR A 33 -14.95 -1.65 -2.42
C THR A 33 -14.35 -0.57 -1.53
N SER A 34 -14.74 -0.53 -0.26
CA SER A 34 -14.09 0.27 0.76
C SER A 34 -13.10 -0.58 1.56
N TYR A 35 -11.92 -0.02 1.78
CA TYR A 35 -10.83 -0.65 2.51
C TYR A 35 -10.58 0.13 3.79
N THR A 36 -10.73 -0.54 4.93
CA THR A 36 -10.46 0.03 6.25
C THR A 36 -9.16 -0.52 6.80
N THR A 37 -8.17 0.36 7.00
CA THR A 37 -6.87 0.03 7.57
C THR A 37 -6.88 0.29 9.08
N MET A 38 -6.62 -0.76 9.85
CA MET A 38 -6.46 -0.76 11.29
C MET A 38 -5.07 -1.30 11.65
N GLY A 39 -4.15 -0.38 11.96
CA GLY A 39 -2.74 -0.74 12.19
C GLY A 39 -2.09 -1.27 10.92
N LEU A 40 -1.63 -2.52 10.96
CA LEU A 40 -1.03 -3.21 9.81
C LEU A 40 -2.05 -4.02 8.99
N THR A 41 -3.32 -4.07 9.41
CA THR A 41 -4.32 -4.90 8.76
C THR A 41 -5.31 -4.01 8.01
N THR A 42 -5.53 -4.30 6.74
CA THR A 42 -6.55 -3.64 5.91
C THR A 42 -7.63 -4.63 5.55
N VAL A 43 -8.89 -4.29 5.84
CA VAL A 43 -10.06 -5.12 5.56
C VAL A 43 -10.93 -4.44 4.50
N GLY A 44 -11.20 -5.14 3.41
CA GLY A 44 -12.10 -4.72 2.35
C GLY A 44 -13.55 -5.11 2.63
N SER A 45 -14.50 -4.28 2.18
CA SER A 45 -15.94 -4.59 2.21
C SER A 45 -16.32 -5.79 1.34
N ASP A 46 -15.44 -6.20 0.43
CA ASP A 46 -15.53 -7.41 -0.39
C ASP A 46 -15.06 -8.68 0.34
N GLY A 47 -14.66 -8.56 1.61
CA GLY A 47 -14.13 -9.66 2.42
C GLY A 47 -12.63 -9.92 2.24
N SER A 48 -11.94 -9.12 1.43
CA SER A 48 -10.49 -9.19 1.30
C SER A 48 -9.79 -8.71 2.57
N VAL A 49 -8.67 -9.35 2.92
CA VAL A 49 -7.85 -8.96 4.07
C VAL A 49 -6.40 -8.89 3.61
N PHE A 50 -5.79 -7.73 3.79
CA PHE A 50 -4.38 -7.49 3.51
C PHE A 50 -3.66 -7.22 4.82
N ILE A 51 -2.53 -7.88 5.01
CA ILE A 51 -1.61 -7.55 6.09
C ILE A 51 -0.43 -6.82 5.46
N GLN A 52 -0.22 -5.58 5.88
CA GLN A 52 0.93 -4.78 5.52
C GLN A 52 2.19 -5.52 6.03
N GLN A 53 2.96 -6.06 5.09
CA GLN A 53 4.28 -6.59 5.37
C GLN A 53 5.33 -5.49 5.11
N GLY A 54 6.07 -5.15 6.17
CA GLY A 54 7.19 -4.21 6.12
C GLY A 54 6.88 -2.80 6.65
N CYS A 55 7.95 -2.05 6.88
CA CYS A 55 7.92 -0.65 7.30
C CYS A 55 8.02 0.25 6.06
N PHE A 56 7.08 1.16 5.88
CA PHE A 56 7.10 2.15 4.80
C PHE A 56 7.66 3.45 5.35
N SER A 57 8.71 3.97 4.73
CA SER A 57 9.29 5.26 5.03
C SER A 57 8.63 6.35 4.20
N SER A 58 8.66 7.59 4.69
CA SER A 58 8.12 8.77 3.98
C SER A 58 8.83 9.04 2.64
N ASP A 59 10.04 8.50 2.45
CA ASP A 59 10.81 8.58 1.20
C ASP A 59 10.40 7.51 0.16
N GLY A 60 9.33 6.75 0.42
CA GLY A 60 8.83 5.71 -0.48
C GLY A 60 9.64 4.42 -0.46
N SER A 61 10.61 4.28 0.45
CA SER A 61 11.27 3.01 0.71
C SER A 61 10.43 2.12 1.62
N THR A 62 10.52 0.82 1.39
CA THR A 62 9.85 -0.22 2.16
C THR A 62 10.89 -1.20 2.65
N ARG A 63 10.93 -1.45 3.96
CA ARG A 63 11.83 -2.43 4.57
C ARG A 63 11.04 -3.65 4.99
N MET A 64 11.36 -4.78 4.39
CA MET A 64 10.88 -6.10 4.75
C MET A 64 12.05 -6.93 5.31
N GLY A 65 12.19 -6.95 6.63
CA GLY A 65 13.29 -7.64 7.31
C GLY A 65 14.67 -7.06 6.94
N SER A 66 15.50 -7.91 6.31
CA SER A 66 16.83 -7.52 5.78
C SER A 66 16.78 -7.02 4.34
N VAL A 67 15.60 -6.90 3.74
CA VAL A 67 15.39 -6.40 2.38
C VAL A 67 14.76 -5.01 2.45
N ALA A 68 15.30 -4.05 1.72
CA ALA A 68 14.70 -2.73 1.54
C ALA A 68 14.55 -2.45 0.04
N THR A 69 13.40 -1.93 -0.38
CA THR A 69 13.10 -1.59 -1.78
C THR A 69 12.39 -0.24 -1.87
N GLY A 70 12.74 0.58 -2.85
CA GLY A 70 12.21 1.94 -3.06
C GLY A 70 13.29 3.02 -3.16
N LEU A 71 12.91 4.26 -3.48
CA LEU A 71 13.83 5.35 -3.84
C LEU A 71 14.83 5.71 -2.73
N GLY A 72 14.44 5.56 -1.46
CA GLY A 72 15.28 5.82 -0.29
C GLY A 72 15.99 4.59 0.31
N ALA A 73 15.88 3.41 -0.31
CA ALA A 73 16.45 2.17 0.24
C ALA A 73 17.99 2.13 0.09
N VAL A 74 18.70 2.86 0.96
CA VAL A 74 20.16 2.80 1.09
C VAL A 74 20.52 1.83 2.21
N PHE A 75 21.16 0.71 1.87
CA PHE A 75 21.80 -0.13 2.86
C PHE A 75 23.09 0.55 3.31
N GLY A 76 23.05 1.24 4.46
CA GLY A 76 24.28 1.55 5.19
C GLY A 76 24.92 0.23 5.62
N ARG A 77 26.07 -0.12 5.01
CA ARG A 77 26.99 -1.10 5.58
C ARG A 77 27.69 -0.41 6.76
N ASP A 78 27.47 -0.91 7.97
CA ASP A 78 28.57 -0.98 8.93
C ASP A 78 29.49 -2.15 8.53
#